data_AF-A0AAV5T1C9-F1
#
_entry.id   AF-A0AAV5T1C9-F1
#
_cell.length_a   1.000
_cell.length_b   1.000
_cell.length_c   1.000
_cell.angle_alpha   90.00
_cell.angle_beta   90.00
_cell.angle_gamma   90.00
#
_symmetry.space_group_name_H-M   'P 1'
#
loop_
_entity.id
_entity.type
_entity.pdbx_description
1 polymer ?
#
loop_
_entity_poly.entity_id
_entity_poly.type
_entity_poly.pdbx_seq_one_letter_code
_entity_poly.pdbx_strand_id
1 'polypeptide(L)'
;LHSNHPRMSNPLKFIQDKQDPSNTWLLQTDDGTVFCHQKENEREFPDKLYVNTKTKCVFAELPGYKIICIETFINTLYFRSNDKIFTAIFSPPDQIKVSYLRNMLWGEKCLDTAGLFSREIDGVEFIYRVCDDPEKDGIRVGFSEFKKMDLQCIYRGKAIYAVRKWSKSPSVRYFRENIIVVELPLASGWETFGYSMGTLLSGGTPPQCIFSSFGNDSFTFFYIISHQKSKILYTLNMETLEFVRPLPIEFEYCFLERVHNAIIYLRVFEPERWMSSMLPEGHFKKSIPKSKLRPDTADVRDKQKLLLAKSELSSSKFANEFTINKILGVGGFGIVFEAVNSFDNWTYAVKRISVTSNMETEALKEAQAMAKFNHPGIVGYNHTWVEKLPEELQKDIDATMLAHIKSNLSMSYRGVFIYIQMQLCKYSLSEWLAGNKTEHSRSIPKMRTWFKQVVSAVAYIHNLNLIHRDLKPSNILFSDKDTLKLCDLGIATERSVDDGTVTALPRTNIGTILYMSPEQMRPEEYGSKTDIFTLGLILSELCVVMKSEERSTIFNDYRAGKQSDRITDCRTREFVELLTQLDPKSRPTCQEMLDHLYLA
;
A
#
# COMPACT_ATOMS: atom_id res chain seq x y z
N LEU A 1 24.26 -1.20 6.34
CA LEU A 1 24.21 -1.16 7.82
C LEU A 1 23.50 0.12 8.23
N HIS A 2 22.17 0.12 8.24
CA HIS A 2 21.25 0.89 9.08
C HIS A 2 19.84 0.50 8.63
N SER A 3 19.05 0.06 9.59
CA SER A 3 17.84 -0.73 9.48
C SER A 3 16.61 0.10 9.11
N ASN A 4 16.07 -0.11 7.91
CA ASN A 4 14.73 0.35 7.54
C ASN A 4 13.72 -0.78 7.83
N HIS A 5 13.28 -0.84 9.08
CA HIS A 5 12.23 -1.73 9.58
C HIS A 5 10.85 -1.45 8.94
N PRO A 6 10.25 -2.40 8.21
CA PRO A 6 8.79 -2.47 8.09
C PRO A 6 8.24 -3.15 9.35
N ARG A 7 7.49 -2.43 10.18
CA ARG A 7 6.80 -3.03 11.34
C ARG A 7 5.32 -3.23 11.04
N MET A 8 4.88 -4.48 11.05
CA MET A 8 3.60 -4.89 11.61
C MET A 8 3.79 -6.17 12.43
N SER A 9 4.11 -6.01 13.72
CA SER A 9 3.87 -7.05 14.71
C SER A 9 2.40 -6.93 15.14
N ASN A 10 1.53 -7.72 14.54
CA ASN A 10 0.29 -8.10 15.22
C ASN A 10 0.64 -9.26 16.16
N PRO A 11 0.11 -9.34 17.39
CA PRO A 11 0.14 -10.61 18.08
C PRO A 11 -0.67 -11.58 17.22
N LEU A 12 0.01 -12.52 16.57
CA LEU A 12 -0.64 -13.63 15.87
C LEU A 12 -1.31 -14.50 16.92
N LYS A 13 -2.47 -14.06 17.37
CA LYS A 13 -3.45 -14.95 17.96
C LYS A 13 -4.08 -15.66 16.79
N PHE A 14 -3.65 -16.91 16.61
CA PHE A 14 -4.51 -18.05 16.29
C PHE A 14 -5.99 -17.60 16.12
N ILE A 15 -6.50 -17.55 14.88
CA ILE A 15 -7.93 -17.33 14.57
C ILE A 15 -8.57 -18.69 14.26
N GLN A 16 -9.45 -19.18 15.11
CA GLN A 16 -10.12 -20.47 14.92
C GLN A 16 -11.10 -20.34 13.74
N ASP A 17 -10.94 -21.18 12.72
CA ASP A 17 -11.90 -21.29 11.64
C ASP A 17 -13.21 -21.87 12.21
N LYS A 18 -14.31 -21.13 12.07
CA LYS A 18 -15.62 -21.51 12.60
C LYS A 18 -16.45 -22.34 11.62
N GLN A 19 -15.99 -22.49 10.38
CA GLN A 19 -16.67 -23.32 9.37
C GLN A 19 -16.10 -24.73 9.27
N ASP A 20 -14.95 -24.98 9.93
CA ASP A 20 -14.27 -26.27 9.93
C ASP A 20 -14.38 -26.94 11.33
N PRO A 21 -15.01 -28.13 11.45
CA PRO A 21 -15.15 -28.85 12.72
C PRO A 21 -13.81 -29.32 13.32
N SER A 22 -12.69 -29.13 12.62
CA SER A 22 -11.38 -29.64 12.99
C SER A 22 -10.43 -28.59 13.57
N ASN A 23 -10.94 -27.65 14.38
CA ASN A 23 -10.10 -26.89 15.32
C ASN A 23 -8.91 -26.17 14.63
N THR A 24 -9.19 -25.64 13.43
CA THR A 24 -8.21 -25.14 12.47
C THR A 24 -7.87 -23.67 12.74
N TRP A 25 -6.61 -23.25 12.62
CA TRP A 25 -6.13 -21.88 12.82
C TRP A 25 -5.49 -21.30 11.57
N LEU A 26 -5.67 -20.00 11.31
CA LEU A 26 -5.15 -19.31 10.12
C LEU A 26 -4.14 -18.21 10.45
N LEU A 27 -3.06 -18.12 9.67
CA LEU A 27 -2.06 -17.05 9.64
C LEU A 27 -1.98 -16.49 8.22
N GLN A 28 -1.89 -15.18 8.04
CA GLN A 28 -1.77 -14.57 6.71
C GLN A 28 -0.52 -13.69 6.64
N THR A 29 0.32 -13.88 5.63
CA THR A 29 1.47 -13.00 5.33
C THR A 29 1.06 -11.75 4.57
N ASP A 30 2.00 -10.81 4.41
CA ASP A 30 1.76 -9.51 3.80
C ASP A 30 1.38 -9.60 2.30
N ASP A 31 1.82 -10.66 1.61
CA ASP A 31 1.42 -10.97 0.23
C ASP A 31 0.06 -11.69 0.11
N GLY A 32 -0.62 -11.91 1.25
CA GLY A 32 -1.91 -12.56 1.31
C GLY A 32 -1.85 -14.09 1.42
N THR A 33 -0.67 -14.71 1.47
CA THR A 33 -0.54 -16.17 1.67
C THR A 33 -1.11 -16.57 3.01
N VAL A 34 -2.07 -17.50 3.01
CA VAL A 34 -2.70 -18.00 4.24
C VAL A 34 -2.10 -19.34 4.62
N PHE A 35 -1.38 -19.36 5.72
CA PHE A 35 -0.99 -20.57 6.41
C PHE A 35 -2.15 -21.08 7.29
N CYS A 36 -2.51 -22.36 7.20
CA CYS A 36 -3.46 -23.00 8.12
C CYS A 36 -2.80 -24.04 9.04
N HIS A 37 -3.47 -24.38 10.14
CA HIS A 37 -3.09 -25.37 11.15
C HIS A 37 -4.35 -26.13 11.58
N GLN A 38 -4.33 -27.46 11.71
CA GLN A 38 -5.44 -28.26 12.24
C GLN A 38 -5.02 -28.84 13.62
N LYS A 39 -5.74 -28.55 14.72
CA LYS A 39 -5.40 -29.04 16.08
C LYS A 39 -5.88 -30.49 16.28
N GLU A 40 -5.01 -31.38 16.77
CA GLU A 40 -5.43 -32.66 17.38
C GLU A 40 -5.58 -32.60 18.91
N ASN A 41 -4.88 -31.71 19.65
CA ASN A 41 -5.02 -31.57 21.11
C ASN A 41 -4.72 -30.15 21.63
N GLU A 42 -5.42 -29.70 22.68
CA GLU A 42 -5.51 -28.28 23.07
C GLU A 42 -4.23 -27.62 23.63
N ARG A 43 -3.16 -28.36 23.91
CA ARG A 43 -1.97 -27.87 24.65
C ARG A 43 -0.64 -27.83 23.87
N GLU A 44 -0.66 -28.14 22.59
CA GLU A 44 0.55 -28.21 21.76
C GLU A 44 0.43 -27.33 20.50
N PHE A 45 1.57 -26.79 20.08
CA PHE A 45 1.69 -26.00 18.85
C PHE A 45 1.88 -26.93 17.64
N PRO A 46 1.56 -26.48 16.40
CA PRO A 46 1.56 -27.36 15.22
C PRO A 46 2.91 -28.05 14.94
N ASP A 47 2.85 -29.30 14.48
CA ASP A 47 3.99 -30.00 13.85
C ASP A 47 4.01 -29.84 12.32
N LYS A 48 2.97 -29.24 11.73
CA LYS A 48 2.83 -29.03 10.29
C LYS A 48 2.29 -27.64 9.98
N LEU A 49 2.79 -27.06 8.89
CA LEU A 49 2.33 -25.80 8.32
C LEU A 49 1.65 -26.08 6.99
N TYR A 50 0.42 -25.61 6.80
CA TYR A 50 -0.35 -25.82 5.58
C TYR A 50 -0.53 -24.48 4.84
N VAL A 51 -0.65 -24.47 3.52
CA VAL A 51 -1.05 -23.32 2.69
C VAL A 51 -2.12 -23.79 1.72
N ASN A 52 -3.27 -23.15 1.75
CA ASN A 52 -4.35 -23.45 0.81
C ASN A 52 -4.27 -22.53 -0.41
N THR A 53 -3.94 -23.10 -1.57
CA THR A 53 -3.97 -22.38 -2.85
C THR A 53 -5.31 -22.64 -3.56
N LYS A 54 -5.65 -21.86 -4.60
CA LYS A 54 -6.89 -22.06 -5.39
C LYS A 54 -7.00 -23.46 -6.00
N THR A 55 -5.87 -24.16 -6.16
CA THR A 55 -5.77 -25.44 -6.88
C THR A 55 -5.41 -26.63 -5.98
N LYS A 56 -4.82 -26.40 -4.79
CA LYS A 56 -4.47 -27.47 -3.82
C LYS A 56 -4.04 -26.95 -2.45
N CYS A 57 -4.11 -27.83 -1.44
CA CYS A 57 -3.48 -27.64 -0.14
C CYS A 57 -2.04 -28.18 -0.16
N VAL A 58 -1.07 -27.35 0.16
CA VAL A 58 0.36 -27.69 0.29
C VAL A 58 0.72 -27.68 1.76
N PHE A 59 1.59 -28.58 2.23
CA PHE A 59 2.07 -28.56 3.62
C PHE A 59 3.58 -28.78 3.73
N ALA A 60 4.17 -28.34 4.84
CA ALA A 60 5.51 -28.70 5.26
C ALA A 60 5.50 -29.17 6.71
N GLU A 61 6.30 -30.20 6.98
CA GLU A 61 6.60 -30.61 8.35
C GLU A 61 7.52 -29.58 9.01
N LEU A 62 7.20 -29.23 10.24
CA LEU A 62 8.04 -28.39 11.05
C LEU A 62 9.08 -29.27 11.74
N PRO A 63 10.32 -28.77 11.94
CA PRO A 63 11.37 -29.52 12.60
C PRO A 63 10.90 -29.93 14.00
N GLY A 64 10.63 -31.24 14.14
CA GLY A 64 9.71 -31.79 15.13
C GLY A 64 10.09 -31.47 16.55
N TYR A 65 9.43 -30.47 17.14
CA TYR A 65 9.26 -30.17 18.56
C TYR A 65 8.19 -29.08 18.70
N LYS A 66 7.67 -28.91 19.92
CA LYS A 66 6.74 -27.86 20.33
C LYS A 66 7.22 -26.46 19.91
N ILE A 67 6.52 -25.80 18.99
CA ILE A 67 6.72 -24.37 18.71
C ILE A 67 6.42 -23.58 19.98
N ILE A 68 7.16 -22.50 20.24
CA ILE A 68 7.01 -21.68 21.45
C ILE A 68 6.42 -20.31 21.10
N CYS A 69 6.86 -19.72 19.99
CA CYS A 69 6.37 -18.43 19.51
C CYS A 69 6.43 -18.37 17.99
N ILE A 70 5.58 -17.52 17.40
CA ILE A 70 5.41 -17.38 15.96
C ILE A 70 5.18 -15.91 15.60
N GLU A 71 5.84 -15.45 14.55
CA GLU A 71 5.71 -14.11 13.99
C GLU A 71 5.72 -14.18 12.46
N THR A 72 5.04 -13.24 11.79
CA THR A 72 5.13 -13.09 10.33
C THR A 72 5.83 -11.78 10.04
N PHE A 73 6.69 -11.78 9.03
CA PHE A 73 7.36 -10.58 8.56
C PHE A 73 7.59 -10.69 7.05
N ILE A 74 6.98 -9.77 6.29
CA ILE A 74 6.97 -9.79 4.82
C ILE A 74 6.30 -11.09 4.34
N ASN A 75 7.07 -11.97 3.68
CA ASN A 75 6.60 -13.23 3.11
C ASN A 75 7.18 -14.43 3.86
N THR A 76 7.67 -14.20 5.08
CA THR A 76 8.36 -15.20 5.88
C THR A 76 7.70 -15.33 7.24
N LEU A 77 7.38 -16.56 7.60
CA LEU A 77 7.00 -16.94 8.94
C LEU A 77 8.26 -17.23 9.76
N TYR A 78 8.41 -16.58 10.90
CA TYR A 78 9.47 -16.83 11.87
C TYR A 78 8.89 -17.55 13.07
N PHE A 79 9.53 -18.60 13.54
CA PHE A 79 9.06 -19.31 14.71
C PHE A 79 10.20 -19.93 15.50
N ARG A 80 9.99 -20.02 16.81
CA ARG A 80 10.92 -20.67 17.73
C ARG A 80 10.43 -22.08 18.03
N SER A 81 11.32 -23.05 17.91
CA SER A 81 11.12 -24.42 18.37
C SER A 81 12.29 -24.78 19.29
N ASN A 82 12.00 -25.04 20.57
CA ASN A 82 12.97 -25.22 21.65
C ASN A 82 14.02 -24.09 21.75
N ASP A 83 15.29 -24.38 21.49
CA ASP A 83 16.43 -23.47 21.53
C ASP A 83 16.83 -22.99 20.12
N LYS A 84 15.98 -23.21 19.11
CA LYS A 84 16.24 -22.87 17.71
C LYS A 84 15.15 -21.98 17.13
N ILE A 85 15.55 -21.13 16.19
CA ILE A 85 14.69 -20.25 15.42
C ILE A 85 14.73 -20.70 13.96
N PHE A 86 13.55 -20.75 13.37
CA PHE A 86 13.32 -21.21 12.00
C PHE A 86 12.52 -20.16 11.23
N THR A 87 12.60 -20.29 9.91
CA THR A 87 11.82 -19.52 8.94
C THR A 87 11.00 -20.48 8.08
N ALA A 88 9.81 -20.07 7.63
CA ALA A 88 9.06 -20.76 6.60
C ALA A 88 8.59 -19.75 5.54
N ILE A 89 8.85 -20.07 4.27
CA ILE A 89 8.50 -19.22 3.12
C ILE A 89 7.70 -20.05 2.13
N PHE A 90 6.59 -19.51 1.65
CA PHE A 90 5.87 -20.09 0.52
C PHE A 90 6.63 -19.76 -0.78
N SER A 91 7.08 -20.79 -1.48
CA SER A 91 7.82 -20.71 -2.75
C SER A 91 6.92 -21.24 -3.88
N PRO A 92 6.40 -20.35 -4.75
CA PRO A 92 5.59 -20.75 -5.88
C PRO A 92 6.33 -21.72 -6.84
N PRO A 93 5.61 -22.61 -7.56
CA PRO A 93 4.16 -22.70 -7.54
C PRO A 93 3.60 -23.33 -6.27
N ASP A 94 4.31 -24.23 -5.56
CA ASP A 94 3.66 -25.09 -4.55
C ASP A 94 4.57 -25.73 -3.50
N GLN A 95 5.52 -25.00 -2.91
CA GLN A 95 6.35 -25.54 -1.83
C GLN A 95 6.43 -24.60 -0.64
N ILE A 96 6.29 -25.14 0.57
CA ILE A 96 6.64 -24.42 1.80
C ILE A 96 8.07 -24.82 2.15
N LYS A 97 8.99 -23.86 2.09
CA LYS A 97 10.39 -24.09 2.46
C LYS A 97 10.62 -23.67 3.91
N VAL A 98 10.80 -24.64 4.79
CA VAL A 98 11.23 -24.41 6.18
C VAL A 98 12.76 -24.41 6.23
N SER A 99 13.36 -23.44 6.90
CA SER A 99 14.82 -23.29 6.98
C SER A 99 15.24 -22.87 8.40
N TYR A 100 16.28 -23.51 8.92
CA TYR A 100 16.92 -23.11 10.17
C TYR A 100 17.56 -21.73 10.01
N LEU A 101 17.28 -20.83 10.94
CA LEU A 101 17.85 -19.48 10.95
C LEU A 101 19.04 -19.40 11.91
N ARG A 102 18.81 -19.68 13.19
CA ARG A 102 19.84 -19.63 14.24
C ARG A 102 19.41 -20.33 15.53
N ASN A 103 20.36 -20.58 16.42
CA ASN A 103 20.07 -20.92 17.80
C ASN A 103 19.64 -19.66 18.58
N MET A 104 18.97 -19.88 19.70
CA MET A 104 18.78 -18.88 20.74
C MET A 104 20.15 -18.40 21.22
N LEU A 105 20.30 -17.08 21.35
CA LEU A 105 21.52 -16.48 21.85
C LEU A 105 21.58 -16.65 23.37
N TRP A 106 22.79 -16.69 23.93
CA TRP A 106 22.96 -16.77 25.37
C TRP A 106 22.32 -15.53 26.04
N GLY A 107 21.50 -15.78 27.08
CA GLY A 107 20.75 -14.74 27.81
C GLY A 107 19.45 -14.26 27.13
N GLU A 108 19.11 -14.78 25.95
CA GLU A 108 17.88 -14.44 25.23
C GLU A 108 16.63 -15.08 25.87
N LYS A 109 15.59 -14.28 26.11
CA LYS A 109 14.33 -14.68 26.74
C LYS A 109 13.15 -14.33 25.85
N CYS A 110 12.24 -15.28 25.67
CA CYS A 110 10.95 -15.05 25.01
C CYS A 110 10.02 -14.34 25.99
N LEU A 111 9.48 -13.18 25.60
CA LEU A 111 8.57 -12.37 26.40
C LEU A 111 7.11 -12.79 26.22
N ASP A 112 6.75 -13.24 25.01
CA ASP A 112 5.38 -13.66 24.70
C ASP A 112 5.34 -14.75 23.61
N THR A 113 4.13 -15.15 23.22
CA THR A 113 3.90 -16.11 22.12
C THR A 113 3.89 -15.46 20.73
N ALA A 114 3.91 -14.12 20.67
CA ALA A 114 3.86 -13.33 19.44
C ALA A 114 5.25 -13.03 18.85
N GLY A 115 6.32 -13.52 19.48
CA GLY A 115 7.68 -13.40 18.98
C GLY A 115 8.44 -12.20 19.53
N LEU A 116 8.03 -11.61 20.67
CA LEU A 116 8.85 -10.63 21.37
C LEU A 116 9.93 -11.29 22.23
N PHE A 117 11.15 -10.78 22.13
CA PHE A 117 12.32 -11.26 22.84
C PHE A 117 12.98 -10.14 23.62
N SER A 118 13.70 -10.54 24.67
CA SER A 118 14.63 -9.68 25.39
C SER A 118 15.99 -10.35 25.51
N ARG A 119 17.06 -9.56 25.57
CA ARG A 119 18.40 -10.03 25.87
C ARG A 119 19.16 -8.96 26.63
N GLU A 120 19.86 -9.37 27.67
CA GLU A 120 20.76 -8.49 28.40
C GLU A 120 22.17 -8.56 27.78
N ILE A 121 22.71 -7.41 27.39
CA ILE A 121 24.05 -7.25 26.83
C ILE A 121 24.75 -6.17 27.65
N ASP A 122 25.87 -6.53 28.29
CA ASP A 122 26.67 -5.61 29.14
C ASP A 122 25.84 -4.85 30.19
N GLY A 123 24.90 -5.55 30.86
CA GLY A 123 24.02 -4.97 31.90
C GLY A 123 22.87 -4.12 31.36
N VAL A 124 22.67 -4.10 30.05
CA VAL A 124 21.60 -3.35 29.37
C VAL A 124 20.62 -4.32 28.72
N GLU A 125 19.34 -4.19 29.05
CA GLU A 125 18.28 -4.99 28.44
C GLU A 125 17.88 -4.41 27.08
N PHE A 126 17.82 -5.26 26.06
CA PHE A 126 17.34 -4.95 24.72
C PHE A 126 16.09 -5.76 24.45
N ILE A 127 15.10 -5.16 23.79
CA ILE A 127 13.90 -5.86 23.30
C ILE A 127 13.81 -5.78 21.80
N TYR A 128 13.36 -6.87 21.18
CA TYR A 128 13.32 -7.03 19.73
C TYR A 128 12.35 -8.14 19.34
N ARG A 129 12.06 -8.25 18.05
CA ARG A 129 11.20 -9.31 17.50
C ARG A 129 12.01 -10.53 17.10
N VAL A 130 11.39 -11.69 16.97
CA VAL A 130 12.08 -12.94 16.59
C VAL A 130 12.76 -12.83 15.22
N CYS A 131 12.24 -11.95 14.35
CA CYS A 131 12.75 -11.65 13.02
C CYS A 131 13.86 -10.56 13.00
N ASP A 132 14.08 -9.86 14.11
CA ASP A 132 15.05 -8.76 14.23
C ASP A 132 16.46 -9.30 14.59
N ASP A 133 17.50 -8.55 14.20
CA ASP A 133 18.87 -8.78 14.68
C ASP A 133 19.03 -8.16 16.09
N PRO A 134 19.23 -8.94 17.16
CA PRO A 134 19.26 -8.43 18.53
C PRO A 134 20.25 -7.29 18.77
N GLU A 135 21.37 -7.28 18.03
CA GLU A 135 22.45 -6.31 18.21
C GLU A 135 22.26 -5.05 17.36
N LYS A 136 21.62 -5.17 16.19
CA LYS A 136 21.39 -4.04 15.28
C LYS A 136 20.05 -3.35 15.48
N ASP A 137 19.03 -4.15 15.78
CA ASP A 137 17.63 -3.77 15.76
C ASP A 137 17.01 -3.72 17.17
N GLY A 138 17.74 -4.23 18.16
CA GLY A 138 17.38 -4.21 19.56
C GLY A 138 17.08 -2.80 20.07
N ILE A 139 15.87 -2.61 20.62
CA ILE A 139 15.52 -1.39 21.33
C ILE A 139 16.12 -1.48 22.72
N ARG A 140 17.02 -0.55 23.03
CA ARG A 140 17.61 -0.42 24.36
C ARG A 140 16.58 0.01 25.41
N VAL A 141 16.31 -0.86 26.38
CA VAL A 141 15.43 -0.63 27.54
C VAL A 141 16.27 -0.65 28.80
N GLY A 142 17.00 0.44 29.05
CA GLY A 142 18.06 0.50 30.06
C GLY A 142 17.64 0.68 31.53
N PHE A 143 16.39 0.40 31.92
CA PHE A 143 15.88 0.76 33.26
C PHE A 143 14.91 -0.25 33.87
N SER A 144 15.04 -0.47 35.18
CA SER A 144 14.18 -1.36 35.98
C SER A 144 12.72 -0.89 36.08
N GLU A 145 12.45 0.39 35.80
CA GLU A 145 11.11 0.99 35.81
C GLU A 145 10.18 0.41 34.73
N PHE A 146 10.73 -0.01 33.58
CA PHE A 146 9.94 -0.65 32.51
C PHE A 146 9.62 -2.12 32.79
N LYS A 147 10.36 -2.79 33.67
CA LYS A 147 10.03 -4.16 34.10
C LYS A 147 8.69 -4.26 34.84
N LYS A 148 8.14 -3.12 35.28
CA LYS A 148 6.83 -2.99 35.95
C LYS A 148 5.70 -2.58 35.00
N MET A 149 5.99 -2.37 33.71
CA MET A 149 5.01 -1.96 32.70
C MET A 149 4.81 -3.08 31.69
N ASP A 150 3.60 -3.17 31.13
CA ASP A 150 3.28 -4.22 30.17
C ASP A 150 3.76 -3.83 28.78
N LEU A 151 4.82 -4.46 28.28
CA LEU A 151 5.25 -4.32 26.88
C LEU A 151 4.14 -4.89 25.98
N GLN A 152 3.60 -4.04 25.11
CA GLN A 152 2.51 -4.43 24.20
C GLN A 152 3.05 -4.87 22.85
N CYS A 153 3.93 -4.08 22.25
CA CYS A 153 4.52 -4.38 20.95
C CYS A 153 5.71 -3.48 20.62
N ILE A 154 6.30 -3.75 19.47
CA ILE A 154 7.39 -3.01 18.87
C ILE A 154 6.88 -2.46 17.53
N TYR A 155 6.63 -1.14 17.44
CA TYR A 155 6.17 -0.43 16.21
C TYR A 155 7.13 0.70 15.72
N ARG A 156 7.59 0.65 14.46
CA ARG A 156 8.59 1.53 13.80
C ARG A 156 9.71 2.12 14.68
N GLY A 157 10.72 1.35 15.03
CA GLY A 157 11.80 1.77 15.97
C GLY A 157 11.40 1.84 17.45
N LYS A 158 10.11 1.91 17.81
CA LYS A 158 9.64 2.21 19.17
C LYS A 158 9.03 1.03 19.92
N ALA A 159 9.30 0.93 21.22
CA ALA A 159 8.66 0.02 22.15
C ALA A 159 7.44 0.69 22.76
N ILE A 160 6.31 -0.01 22.76
CA ILE A 160 5.05 0.50 23.28
C ILE A 160 4.72 -0.24 24.56
N TYR A 161 4.68 0.50 25.66
CA TYR A 161 4.25 0.01 26.96
C TYR A 161 2.85 0.53 27.27
N ALA A 162 2.06 -0.28 27.94
CA ALA A 162 0.79 0.17 28.52
C ALA A 162 0.89 0.18 30.05
N VAL A 163 0.27 1.19 30.66
CA VAL A 163 0.15 1.29 32.12
C VAL A 163 -1.24 1.78 32.49
N ARG A 164 -1.75 1.31 33.62
CA ARG A 164 -3.03 1.76 34.17
C ARG A 164 -2.82 2.90 35.16
N LYS A 165 -3.72 3.87 35.11
CA LYS A 165 -3.69 5.01 36.03
C LYS A 165 -5.10 5.43 36.44
N TRP A 166 -5.21 5.97 37.66
CA TRP A 166 -6.40 6.68 38.14
C TRP A 166 -6.56 8.00 37.39
N SER A 167 -7.03 7.93 36.15
CA SER A 167 -7.33 9.06 35.28
C SER A 167 -8.74 8.90 34.70
N LYS A 168 -9.38 10.01 34.35
CA LYS A 168 -10.67 10.00 33.63
C LYS A 168 -10.52 9.80 32.13
N SER A 169 -9.31 9.94 31.59
CA SER A 169 -9.04 9.87 30.15
C SER A 169 -7.67 9.25 29.88
N PRO A 170 -7.52 8.52 28.76
CA PRO A 170 -6.23 7.96 28.39
C PRO A 170 -5.27 9.06 27.91
N SER A 171 -3.97 8.82 28.03
CA SER A 171 -2.91 9.74 27.59
C SER A 171 -1.72 8.97 27.04
N VAL A 172 -0.92 9.64 26.22
CA VAL A 172 0.36 9.10 25.72
C VAL A 172 1.48 9.91 26.34
N ARG A 173 2.51 9.24 26.84
CA ARG A 173 3.74 9.85 27.34
C ARG A 173 4.95 9.36 26.55
N TYR A 174 5.77 10.32 26.15
CA TYR A 174 7.10 10.04 25.63
C TYR A 174 8.06 9.96 26.80
N PHE A 175 8.72 8.82 26.95
CA PHE A 175 9.84 8.72 27.88
C PHE A 175 11.17 8.97 27.17
N ARG A 176 11.31 8.45 25.93
CA ARG A 176 12.48 8.61 25.04
C ARG A 176 12.06 8.56 23.57
N GLU A 177 13.00 8.78 22.66
CA GLU A 177 12.79 8.66 21.20
C GLU A 177 12.17 7.31 20.79
N ASN A 178 12.58 6.22 21.46
CA ASN A 178 12.19 4.86 21.12
C ASN A 178 11.26 4.19 22.14
N ILE A 179 10.70 4.93 23.10
CA ILE A 179 9.79 4.37 24.13
C ILE A 179 8.54 5.24 24.26
N ILE A 180 7.38 4.62 23.99
CA ILE A 180 6.06 5.21 24.13
C ILE A 180 5.33 4.51 25.27
N VAL A 181 4.79 5.27 26.21
CA VAL A 181 3.95 4.75 27.30
C VAL A 181 2.52 5.23 27.09
N VAL A 182 1.60 4.29 26.95
CA VAL A 182 0.16 4.53 26.84
C VAL A 182 -0.47 4.38 28.23
N GLU A 183 -0.93 5.49 28.79
CA GLU A 183 -1.61 5.53 30.08
C GLU A 183 -3.12 5.37 29.88
N LEU A 184 -3.71 4.35 30.48
CA LEU A 184 -5.12 4.03 30.32
C LEU A 184 -5.90 4.24 31.63
N PRO A 185 -7.15 4.73 31.54
CA PRO A 185 -7.97 4.95 32.71
C PRO A 185 -8.42 3.61 33.32
N LEU A 186 -8.38 3.54 34.66
CA LEU A 186 -8.99 2.46 35.42
C LEU A 186 -10.52 2.49 35.27
N ALA A 187 -11.16 1.34 35.11
CA ALA A 187 -12.61 1.26 35.00
C ALA A 187 -13.27 1.73 36.31
N SER A 188 -14.27 2.62 36.20
CA SER A 188 -15.09 3.07 37.33
C SER A 188 -15.83 1.87 37.93
N GLY A 189 -15.44 1.48 39.13
CA GLY A 189 -15.91 0.26 39.80
C GLY A 189 -14.97 -0.27 40.89
N TRP A 190 -13.74 0.26 40.97
CA TRP A 190 -12.90 0.13 42.15
C TRP A 190 -13.24 1.24 43.14
N GLU A 191 -14.41 1.13 43.78
CA GLU A 191 -14.61 1.79 45.07
C GLU A 191 -13.72 1.07 46.09
N THR A 192 -12.74 1.81 46.62
CA THR A 192 -12.19 1.67 47.97
C THR A 192 -12.20 0.27 48.59
N PHE A 193 -11.14 -0.51 48.34
CA PHE A 193 -10.59 -1.37 49.39
C PHE A 193 -9.12 -0.97 49.57
N GLY A 194 -8.84 -0.42 50.75
CA GLY A 194 -7.57 0.21 51.11
C GLY A 194 -6.41 -0.77 51.12
N TYR A 195 -5.77 -0.95 49.98
CA TYR A 195 -4.42 -1.50 49.89
C TYR A 195 -3.43 -0.39 49.56
N SER A 196 -2.36 -0.37 50.34
CA SER A 196 -1.31 0.64 50.32
C SER A 196 -0.68 0.82 48.94
N MET A 197 -0.20 2.04 48.72
CA MET A 197 0.32 2.64 47.48
C MET A 197 1.50 1.92 46.77
N GLY A 198 1.87 0.69 47.17
CA GLY A 198 3.10 0.02 46.73
C GLY A 198 2.94 -1.21 45.85
N THR A 199 1.76 -1.84 45.79
CA THR A 199 1.66 -3.24 45.30
C THR A 199 0.60 -3.49 44.22
N LEU A 200 -0.16 -2.46 43.80
CA LEU A 200 -1.30 -2.61 42.88
C LEU A 200 -0.96 -2.52 41.38
N LEU A 201 0.32 -2.37 41.02
CA LEU A 201 0.75 -2.36 39.61
C LEU A 201 0.95 -3.76 39.00
N SER A 202 0.83 -4.85 39.77
CA SER A 202 1.20 -6.20 39.29
C SER A 202 0.10 -7.26 39.37
N GLY A 203 -1.16 -6.91 39.64
CA GLY A 203 -2.23 -7.89 39.90
C GLY A 203 -3.49 -7.79 39.04
N GLY A 204 -3.61 -6.77 38.18
CA GLY A 204 -4.76 -6.65 37.28
C GLY A 204 -4.50 -7.39 35.97
N THR A 205 -5.53 -8.04 35.39
CA THR A 205 -5.45 -8.54 34.01
C THR A 205 -4.99 -7.39 33.10
N PRO A 206 -3.94 -7.53 32.27
CA PRO A 206 -3.38 -6.42 31.50
C PRO A 206 -4.43 -5.82 30.53
N PRO A 207 -4.31 -4.55 30.15
CA PRO A 207 -5.13 -3.97 29.09
C PRO A 207 -4.98 -4.81 27.82
N GLN A 208 -6.09 -5.09 27.14
CA GLN A 208 -6.07 -5.87 25.92
C GLN A 208 -5.94 -4.96 24.73
N CYS A 209 -4.81 -5.11 24.03
CA CYS A 209 -4.48 -4.28 22.89
C CYS A 209 -4.38 -5.14 21.63
N ILE A 210 -4.99 -4.68 20.55
CA ILE A 210 -4.85 -5.26 19.21
C ILE A 210 -4.46 -4.18 18.22
N PHE A 211 -3.56 -4.55 17.33
CA PHE A 211 -3.15 -3.72 16.22
C PHE A 211 -4.05 -3.99 15.03
N SER A 212 -4.48 -2.94 14.32
CA SER A 212 -4.96 -3.16 12.96
C SER A 212 -4.61 -2.02 12.03
N SER A 213 -4.30 -2.42 10.80
CA SER A 213 -4.19 -1.57 9.63
C SER A 213 -5.52 -1.61 8.87
N PHE A 214 -5.92 -0.46 8.33
CA PHE A 214 -7.00 -0.39 7.34
C PHE A 214 -6.43 -0.02 5.99
N GLY A 215 -6.63 -0.91 5.02
CA GLY A 215 -6.37 -0.63 3.61
C GLY A 215 -4.90 -0.50 3.22
N ASN A 216 -4.66 -0.52 1.92
CA ASN A 216 -3.34 -0.50 1.27
C ASN A 216 -2.57 0.83 1.42
N ASP A 217 -3.05 1.80 2.20
CA ASP A 217 -2.35 3.06 2.45
C ASP A 217 -2.47 3.46 3.94
N SER A 218 -1.36 3.26 4.64
CA SER A 218 -0.96 3.81 5.96
C SER A 218 -2.03 4.57 6.77
N PHE A 219 -2.69 3.85 7.68
CA PHE A 219 -2.97 4.30 9.05
C PHE A 219 -2.97 3.07 9.95
N THR A 220 -2.07 3.03 10.94
CA THR A 220 -2.03 1.91 11.90
C THR A 220 -2.54 2.38 13.24
N PHE A 221 -3.77 1.99 13.55
CA PHE A 221 -4.43 2.36 14.78
C PHE A 221 -4.17 1.27 15.83
N PHE A 222 -3.93 1.71 17.05
CA PHE A 222 -3.77 0.86 18.21
C PHE A 222 -5.09 0.85 18.99
N TYR A 223 -5.77 -0.30 18.99
CA TYR A 223 -7.08 -0.48 19.60
C TYR A 223 -6.93 -1.10 20.96
N ILE A 224 -7.55 -0.50 21.96
CA ILE A 224 -7.31 -0.84 23.35
C ILE A 224 -8.64 -0.92 24.09
N ILE A 225 -8.89 -2.09 24.67
CA ILE A 225 -9.90 -2.25 25.72
C ILE A 225 -9.14 -2.20 27.05
N SER A 226 -9.32 -1.12 27.80
CA SER A 226 -8.55 -0.87 29.04
C SER A 226 -8.76 -2.00 30.06
N HIS A 227 -9.94 -2.60 30.12
CA HIS A 227 -10.33 -3.61 31.11
C HIS A 227 -11.46 -4.50 30.58
N GLN A 228 -11.56 -5.76 31.04
CA GLN A 228 -12.61 -6.70 30.60
C GLN A 228 -14.04 -6.17 30.83
N LYS A 229 -14.26 -5.39 31.89
CA LYS A 229 -15.53 -4.70 32.17
C LYS A 229 -15.71 -3.36 31.44
N SER A 230 -14.74 -2.94 30.62
CA SER A 230 -14.78 -1.63 29.96
C SER A 230 -15.75 -1.66 28.78
N LYS A 231 -16.72 -0.75 28.81
CA LYS A 231 -17.64 -0.47 27.69
C LYS A 231 -17.07 0.52 26.68
N ILE A 232 -15.75 0.70 26.66
CA ILE A 232 -15.11 1.70 25.79
C ILE A 232 -13.92 1.07 25.09
N LEU A 233 -13.93 1.17 23.76
CA LEU A 233 -12.78 0.94 22.92
C LEU A 233 -12.06 2.26 22.69
N TYR A 234 -10.80 2.32 23.12
CA TYR A 234 -9.90 3.41 22.80
C TYR A 234 -9.17 3.10 21.50
N THR A 235 -9.01 4.12 20.67
CA THR A 235 -8.30 4.01 19.39
C THR A 235 -7.22 5.07 19.38
N LEU A 236 -5.96 4.66 19.43
CA LEU A 236 -4.79 5.53 19.36
C LEU A 236 -4.29 5.53 17.91
N ASN A 237 -4.19 6.70 17.30
CA ASN A 237 -3.53 6.83 16.01
C ASN A 237 -2.01 6.75 16.23
N MET A 238 -1.33 5.75 15.66
CA MET A 238 0.12 5.59 15.87
C MET A 238 0.99 6.61 15.15
N GLU A 239 0.43 7.36 14.20
CA GLU A 239 1.12 8.43 13.47
C GLU A 239 1.03 9.76 14.22
N THR A 240 -0.16 10.14 14.68
CA THR A 240 -0.34 11.39 15.44
C THR A 240 -0.12 11.21 16.94
N LEU A 241 -0.18 9.98 17.42
CA LEU A 241 -0.17 9.61 18.85
C LEU A 241 -1.29 10.28 19.65
N GLU A 242 -2.40 10.59 18.97
CA GLU A 242 -3.62 11.12 19.56
C GLU A 242 -4.70 10.05 19.65
N PHE A 243 -5.45 10.07 20.75
CA PHE A 243 -6.64 9.24 20.88
C PHE A 243 -7.77 9.79 20.01
N VAL A 244 -8.27 8.93 19.13
CA VAL A 244 -9.50 9.14 18.38
C VAL A 244 -10.69 9.07 19.34
N ARG A 245 -11.86 9.55 18.90
CA ARG A 245 -13.09 9.55 19.71
C ARG A 245 -13.33 8.14 20.28
N PRO A 246 -13.47 7.98 21.61
CA PRO A 246 -13.74 6.67 22.21
C PRO A 246 -15.03 6.08 21.65
N LEU A 247 -15.01 4.78 21.33
CA LEU A 247 -16.18 4.06 20.84
C LEU A 247 -16.84 3.33 22.01
N PRO A 248 -18.11 3.62 22.33
CA PRO A 248 -18.83 2.81 23.30
C PRO A 248 -19.08 1.41 22.74
N ILE A 249 -18.83 0.39 23.56
CA ILE A 249 -19.15 -1.01 23.32
C ILE A 249 -20.32 -1.37 24.23
N GLU A 250 -21.34 -2.01 23.67
CA GLU A 250 -22.57 -2.34 24.41
C GLU A 250 -22.42 -3.50 25.41
N PHE A 251 -21.29 -4.22 25.38
CA PHE A 251 -21.07 -5.45 26.12
C PHE A 251 -20.09 -5.27 27.28
N GLU A 252 -20.47 -5.78 28.45
CA GLU A 252 -19.55 -6.05 29.55
C GLU A 252 -18.87 -7.41 29.32
N TYR A 253 -17.63 -7.58 29.80
CA TYR A 253 -16.87 -8.83 29.67
C TYR A 253 -16.63 -9.23 28.21
N CYS A 254 -16.12 -8.27 27.43
CA CYS A 254 -15.73 -8.50 26.05
C CYS A 254 -14.21 -8.42 25.85
N PHE A 255 -13.73 -9.19 24.89
CA PHE A 255 -12.36 -9.25 24.46
C PHE A 255 -12.32 -8.77 23.01
N LEU A 256 -11.45 -7.81 22.73
CA LEU A 256 -11.11 -7.50 21.35
C LEU A 256 -10.28 -8.67 20.84
N GLU A 257 -10.66 -9.23 19.68
CA GLU A 257 -9.96 -10.39 19.09
C GLU A 257 -9.27 -10.01 17.78
N ARG A 258 -9.92 -9.19 16.94
CA ARG A 258 -9.32 -8.65 15.71
C ARG A 258 -10.02 -7.37 15.28
N VAL A 259 -9.32 -6.56 14.49
CA VAL A 259 -9.94 -5.53 13.66
C VAL A 259 -9.45 -5.71 12.22
N HIS A 260 -10.36 -5.75 11.24
CA HIS A 260 -10.05 -5.98 9.83
C HIS A 260 -11.07 -5.26 8.93
N ASN A 261 -10.63 -4.51 7.91
CA ASN A 261 -11.49 -3.81 6.94
C ASN A 261 -12.68 -3.03 7.56
N ALA A 262 -12.39 -2.12 8.47
CA ALA A 262 -13.32 -1.37 9.32
C ALA A 262 -14.22 -2.19 10.26
N ILE A 263 -14.01 -3.50 10.39
CA ILE A 263 -14.83 -4.39 11.24
C ILE A 263 -14.05 -4.79 12.49
N ILE A 264 -14.66 -4.57 13.67
CA ILE A 264 -14.18 -5.02 14.97
C ILE A 264 -14.80 -6.38 15.28
N TYR A 265 -13.98 -7.36 15.63
CA TYR A 265 -14.39 -8.67 16.12
C TYR A 265 -14.19 -8.75 17.63
N LEU A 266 -15.29 -8.94 18.36
CA LEU A 266 -15.34 -9.06 19.81
C LEU A 266 -15.76 -10.48 20.21
N ARG A 267 -15.16 -11.01 21.27
CA ARG A 267 -15.66 -12.20 21.98
C ARG A 267 -16.27 -11.76 23.31
N VAL A 268 -17.54 -12.10 23.53
CA VAL A 268 -18.29 -11.79 24.76
C VAL A 268 -18.46 -13.09 25.53
N PHE A 269 -18.22 -13.10 26.85
CA PHE A 269 -18.12 -14.35 27.63
C PHE A 269 -19.45 -14.91 28.19
N GLU A 270 -20.54 -14.13 28.23
CA GLU A 270 -21.78 -14.57 28.88
C GLU A 270 -23.05 -14.20 28.10
N PRO A 271 -23.66 -15.15 27.35
CA PRO A 271 -23.11 -16.43 26.91
C PRO A 271 -21.95 -16.25 25.93
N GLU A 272 -21.00 -17.20 25.87
CA GLU A 272 -19.85 -17.11 24.97
C GLU A 272 -20.31 -16.97 23.51
N ARG A 273 -20.13 -15.77 22.95
CA ARG A 273 -20.55 -15.46 21.58
C ARG A 273 -19.57 -14.50 20.92
N TRP A 274 -19.47 -14.65 19.61
CA TRP A 274 -18.65 -13.82 18.78
C TRP A 274 -19.50 -12.78 18.08
N MET A 275 -19.02 -11.54 18.06
CA MET A 275 -19.73 -10.42 17.49
C MET A 275 -18.80 -9.66 16.56
N SER A 276 -19.33 -9.19 15.45
CA SER A 276 -18.63 -8.28 14.55
C SER A 276 -19.44 -7.00 14.43
N SER A 277 -18.79 -5.85 14.53
CA SER A 277 -19.41 -4.55 14.32
C SER A 277 -18.53 -3.68 13.43
N MET A 278 -19.15 -2.96 12.50
CA MET A 278 -18.46 -2.00 11.66
C MET A 278 -18.19 -0.72 12.45
N LEU A 279 -16.98 -0.17 12.32
CA LEU A 279 -16.64 1.13 12.88
C LEU A 279 -17.55 2.21 12.28
N PRO A 280 -18.15 3.11 13.09
CA PRO A 280 -19.05 4.13 12.59
C PRO A 280 -18.41 5.01 11.50
N GLU A 281 -19.20 5.45 10.52
CA GLU A 281 -18.74 6.43 9.54
C GLU A 281 -18.25 7.70 10.24
N GLY A 282 -17.01 8.11 9.95
CA GLY A 282 -16.40 9.25 10.62
C GLY A 282 -15.89 8.97 12.04
N HIS A 283 -15.77 7.70 12.46
CA HIS A 283 -15.03 7.35 13.68
C HIS A 283 -13.61 7.95 13.66
N PHE A 284 -12.97 7.98 12.48
CA PHE A 284 -11.68 8.64 12.24
C PHE A 284 -11.76 10.17 12.03
N LYS A 285 -12.94 10.80 12.15
CA LYS A 285 -13.15 12.25 11.95
C LYS A 285 -13.33 12.98 13.29
N LYS A 286 -12.21 13.33 13.93
CA LYS A 286 -12.01 14.46 14.89
C LYS A 286 -10.53 14.45 15.28
N SER A 287 -9.77 15.54 15.34
CA SER A 287 -9.99 16.97 15.07
C SER A 287 -8.63 17.67 15.01
N ILE A 288 -8.37 18.49 14.00
CA ILE A 288 -7.21 19.42 13.97
C ILE A 288 -7.45 20.50 15.05
N PRO A 289 -6.56 20.70 16.03
CA PRO A 289 -6.66 21.84 16.92
C PRO A 289 -6.41 23.13 16.14
N LYS A 290 -7.40 24.04 16.17
CA LYS A 290 -7.23 25.43 15.76
C LYS A 290 -6.17 26.08 16.66
N SER A 291 -5.29 26.83 16.00
CA SER A 291 -4.25 27.69 16.57
C SER A 291 -4.69 28.43 17.84
N LYS A 292 -3.89 28.28 18.90
CA LYS A 292 -3.65 29.33 19.90
C LYS A 292 -2.15 29.53 20.03
N LEU A 293 -1.57 30.27 19.09
CA LEU A 293 -0.30 30.96 19.30
C LEU A 293 -0.66 32.40 19.69
N ARG A 294 -0.42 32.74 20.96
CA ARG A 294 -0.07 34.12 21.31
C ARG A 294 1.45 34.25 21.15
N PRO A 295 1.95 35.44 20.75
CA PRO A 295 3.36 35.66 20.53
C PRO A 295 4.10 35.84 21.86
N ASP A 296 5.42 35.89 21.76
CA ASP A 296 6.42 36.23 22.79
C ASP A 296 7.06 35.02 23.48
N THR A 297 8.02 34.40 22.78
CA THR A 297 9.46 34.64 22.97
C THR A 297 10.21 33.81 21.93
N ALA A 298 10.56 34.43 20.80
CA ALA A 298 11.53 33.86 19.87
C ALA A 298 12.93 34.16 20.41
N ASP A 299 13.71 33.12 20.75
CA ASP A 299 15.10 33.32 21.15
C ASP A 299 16.04 32.37 20.39
N VAL A 300 16.78 32.98 19.46
CA VAL A 300 18.05 32.58 18.82
C VAL A 300 18.11 31.26 18.03
N ARG A 301 17.45 30.16 18.41
CA ARG A 301 17.55 28.86 17.71
C ARG A 301 16.85 28.84 16.34
N ASP A 302 15.76 29.59 16.19
CA ASP A 302 14.97 29.59 14.95
C ASP A 302 15.66 30.35 13.81
N LYS A 303 16.52 31.34 14.11
CA LYS A 303 17.29 32.03 13.07
C LYS A 303 18.35 31.14 12.44
N GLN A 304 18.95 30.23 13.20
CA GLN A 304 19.93 29.26 12.68
C GLN A 304 19.26 28.16 11.84
N LYS A 305 18.10 27.64 12.28
CA LYS A 305 17.28 26.72 11.47
C LYS A 305 16.76 27.35 10.18
N LEU A 306 16.34 28.62 10.23
CA LEU A 306 15.86 29.35 9.05
C LEU A 306 17.00 29.67 8.06
N LEU A 307 18.23 29.90 8.55
CA LEU A 307 19.41 30.05 7.69
C LEU A 307 19.84 28.72 7.06
N LEU A 308 19.84 27.62 7.82
CA LEU A 308 20.10 26.28 7.29
C LEU A 308 19.08 25.89 6.22
N ALA A 309 17.79 26.03 6.52
CA ALA A 309 16.71 25.75 5.57
C ALA A 309 16.79 26.60 4.29
N LYS A 310 17.25 27.85 4.38
CA LYS A 310 17.51 28.71 3.19
C LYS A 310 18.73 28.27 2.39
N SER A 311 19.80 27.79 3.04
CA SER A 311 20.96 27.22 2.35
C SER A 311 20.67 25.84 1.76
N GLU A 312 19.78 25.06 2.37
CA GLU A 312 19.41 23.70 1.95
C GLU A 312 18.34 23.71 0.85
N LEU A 313 17.42 24.69 0.84
CA LEU A 313 16.55 24.95 -0.32
C LEU A 313 17.38 25.18 -1.60
N SER A 314 18.57 25.79 -1.49
CA SER A 314 19.46 26.03 -2.63
C SER A 314 19.94 24.74 -3.34
N SER A 315 19.74 23.56 -2.72
CA SER A 315 20.15 22.26 -3.27
C SER A 315 19.08 21.55 -4.11
N SER A 316 17.79 21.91 -4.00
CA SER A 316 16.71 21.32 -4.81
C SER A 316 16.37 22.20 -6.00
N LYS A 317 16.65 21.70 -7.21
CA LYS A 317 16.31 22.39 -8.46
C LYS A 317 14.78 22.59 -8.53
N PHE A 318 14.01 21.55 -8.25
CA PHE A 318 12.56 21.61 -8.32
C PHE A 318 11.98 22.66 -7.36
N ALA A 319 12.47 22.71 -6.12
CA ALA A 319 11.99 23.70 -5.15
C ALA A 319 12.35 25.14 -5.49
N ASN A 320 13.50 25.36 -6.15
CA ASN A 320 13.96 26.69 -6.52
C ASN A 320 13.34 27.21 -7.82
N GLU A 321 13.09 26.31 -8.76
CA GLU A 321 12.66 26.69 -10.11
C GLU A 321 11.16 26.58 -10.31
N PHE A 322 10.44 25.79 -9.51
CA PHE A 322 9.03 25.50 -9.75
C PHE A 322 8.11 25.89 -8.58
N THR A 323 6.96 26.47 -8.93
CA THR A 323 5.85 26.67 -7.99
C THR A 323 4.73 25.67 -8.31
N ILE A 324 4.30 24.88 -7.34
CA ILE A 324 3.27 23.86 -7.54
C ILE A 324 1.88 24.49 -7.46
N ASN A 325 1.06 24.31 -8.50
CA ASN A 325 -0.33 24.74 -8.52
C ASN A 325 -1.25 23.70 -7.88
N LYS A 326 -1.14 22.46 -8.36
CA LYS A 326 -1.95 21.33 -7.90
C LYS A 326 -1.27 20.00 -8.17
N ILE A 327 -1.77 18.95 -7.53
CA ILE A 327 -1.35 17.57 -7.79
C ILE A 327 -2.31 16.97 -8.80
N LEU A 328 -1.77 16.50 -9.93
CA LEU A 328 -2.55 15.94 -11.05
C LEU A 328 -2.85 14.46 -10.84
N GLY A 329 -1.96 13.73 -10.17
CA GLY A 329 -2.16 12.31 -9.89
C GLY A 329 -1.06 11.72 -9.01
N VAL A 330 -1.41 10.65 -8.30
CA VAL A 330 -0.47 9.85 -7.50
C VAL A 330 -0.69 8.39 -7.88
N GLY A 331 0.38 7.70 -8.23
CA GLY A 331 0.33 6.30 -8.68
C GLY A 331 1.60 5.53 -8.33
N GLY A 332 1.65 4.26 -8.72
CA GLY A 332 2.77 3.36 -8.40
C GLY A 332 4.14 3.81 -8.93
N PHE A 333 4.16 4.71 -9.92
CA PHE A 333 5.38 5.26 -10.52
C PHE A 333 5.78 6.62 -9.94
N GLY A 334 5.03 7.19 -8.99
CA GLY A 334 5.34 8.49 -8.38
C GLY A 334 4.18 9.48 -8.38
N ILE A 335 4.51 10.76 -8.24
CA ILE A 335 3.56 11.88 -8.14
C ILE A 335 3.69 12.80 -9.35
N VAL A 336 2.58 13.31 -9.86
CA VAL A 336 2.55 14.26 -10.97
C VAL A 336 2.00 15.59 -10.49
N PHE A 337 2.78 16.65 -10.70
CA PHE A 337 2.46 18.02 -10.34
C PHE A 337 2.07 18.83 -11.57
N GLU A 338 1.08 19.71 -11.43
CA GLU A 338 0.99 20.90 -12.26
C GLU A 338 1.88 21.97 -11.61
N ALA A 339 2.93 22.39 -12.31
CA ALA A 339 3.91 23.31 -11.76
C ALA A 339 4.30 24.38 -12.77
N VAL A 340 4.41 25.62 -12.29
CA VAL A 340 4.87 26.78 -13.07
C VAL A 340 6.37 26.89 -12.91
N ASN A 341 7.11 26.94 -14.01
CA ASN A 341 8.54 27.24 -13.97
C ASN A 341 8.74 28.77 -13.83
N SER A 342 9.57 29.18 -12.87
CA SER A 342 9.72 30.57 -12.45
C SER A 342 10.59 31.41 -13.41
N PHE A 343 11.30 30.77 -14.33
CA PHE A 343 12.15 31.45 -15.31
C PHE A 343 11.42 31.76 -16.61
N ASP A 344 10.67 30.78 -17.14
CA ASP A 344 9.92 30.96 -18.39
C ASP A 344 8.45 31.36 -18.17
N ASN A 345 7.92 31.20 -16.96
CA ASN A 345 6.51 31.38 -16.58
C ASN A 345 5.52 30.44 -17.29
N TRP A 346 5.99 29.30 -17.81
CA TRP A 346 5.13 28.27 -18.40
C TRP A 346 4.71 27.24 -17.36
N THR A 347 3.50 26.71 -17.53
CA THR A 347 2.98 25.63 -16.70
C THR A 347 3.24 24.28 -17.34
N TYR A 348 3.79 23.35 -16.56
CA TYR A 348 4.17 22.01 -17.00
C TYR A 348 3.51 20.94 -16.12
N ALA A 349 3.43 19.73 -16.68
CA ALA A 349 3.21 18.53 -15.87
C ALA A 349 4.60 17.98 -15.48
N VAL A 350 4.89 17.91 -14.18
CA VAL A 350 6.18 17.39 -13.68
C VAL A 350 5.92 16.09 -12.93
N LYS A 351 6.36 14.97 -13.49
CA LYS A 351 6.31 13.65 -12.85
C LYS A 351 7.57 13.47 -12.00
N ARG A 352 7.41 13.22 -10.71
CA ARG A 352 8.49 12.90 -9.78
C ARG A 352 8.39 11.43 -9.37
N ILE A 353 9.45 10.68 -9.68
CA ILE A 353 9.62 9.27 -9.38
C ILE A 353 10.61 9.16 -8.23
N SER A 354 10.25 8.41 -7.18
CA SER A 354 11.07 8.22 -5.99
C SER A 354 11.61 6.79 -5.95
N VAL A 355 12.94 6.66 -6.04
CA VAL A 355 13.64 5.37 -6.12
C VAL A 355 14.87 5.36 -5.22
N THR A 356 15.32 4.16 -4.88
CA THR A 356 16.61 3.96 -4.21
C THR A 356 17.74 4.05 -5.22
N SER A 357 18.96 4.37 -4.78
CA SER A 357 20.12 4.59 -5.67
C SER A 357 20.44 3.43 -6.62
N ASN A 358 20.16 2.18 -6.21
CA ASN A 358 20.34 0.99 -7.05
C ASN A 358 19.29 0.85 -8.18
N MET A 359 18.19 1.59 -8.12
CA MET A 359 17.10 1.57 -9.12
C MET A 359 17.11 2.79 -10.04
N GLU A 360 18.02 3.73 -9.85
CA GLU A 360 18.13 4.99 -10.62
C GLU A 360 18.22 4.73 -12.13
N THR A 361 19.12 3.85 -12.55
CA THR A 361 19.34 3.52 -13.97
C THR A 361 18.09 2.93 -14.62
N GLU A 362 17.37 2.05 -13.93
CA GLU A 362 16.14 1.44 -14.46
C GLU A 362 15.01 2.46 -14.57
N ALA A 363 14.87 3.33 -13.56
CA ALA A 363 13.85 4.36 -13.56
C ALA A 363 14.11 5.47 -14.59
N LEU A 364 15.38 5.72 -14.95
CA LEU A 364 15.74 6.65 -16.02
C LEU A 364 15.42 6.12 -17.43
N LYS A 365 15.23 4.81 -17.63
CA LYS A 365 14.84 4.26 -18.94
C LYS A 365 13.52 4.83 -19.44
N GLU A 366 12.58 5.11 -18.54
CA GLU A 366 11.29 5.73 -18.90
C GLU A 366 11.49 7.14 -19.49
N ALA A 367 12.29 7.96 -18.81
CA ALA A 367 12.62 9.31 -19.27
C ALA A 367 13.38 9.28 -20.62
N GLN A 368 14.33 8.34 -20.76
CA GLN A 368 15.10 8.17 -21.99
C GLN A 368 14.23 7.71 -23.17
N ALA A 369 13.24 6.86 -22.94
CA ALA A 369 12.28 6.46 -23.97
C ALA A 369 11.40 7.65 -24.38
N MET A 370 10.88 8.40 -23.41
CA MET A 370 10.05 9.58 -23.69
C MET A 370 10.78 10.67 -24.46
N ALA A 371 12.06 10.89 -24.17
CA ALA A 371 12.90 11.86 -24.87
C ALA A 371 13.07 11.54 -26.36
N LYS A 372 12.88 10.29 -26.78
CA LYS A 372 12.99 9.86 -28.19
C LYS A 372 11.69 10.06 -28.98
N PHE A 373 10.55 10.25 -28.31
CA PHE A 373 9.27 10.33 -29.00
C PHE A 373 9.04 11.70 -29.62
N ASN A 374 8.68 11.69 -30.90
CA ASN A 374 8.26 12.86 -31.64
C ASN A 374 7.00 12.51 -32.44
N HIS A 375 5.83 12.69 -31.82
CA HIS A 375 4.54 12.43 -32.44
C HIS A 375 3.45 13.33 -31.86
N PRO A 376 2.54 13.91 -32.67
CA PRO A 376 1.51 14.83 -32.20
C PRO A 376 0.53 14.18 -31.20
N GLY A 377 0.31 12.87 -31.31
CA GLY A 377 -0.51 12.08 -30.39
C GLY A 377 0.21 11.55 -29.15
N ILE A 378 1.44 11.99 -28.85
CA ILE A 378 2.18 11.64 -27.62
C ILE A 378 2.43 12.94 -26.83
N VAL A 379 2.40 12.85 -25.49
CA VAL A 379 2.73 13.99 -24.62
C VAL A 379 4.16 14.44 -24.86
N GLY A 380 4.35 15.75 -25.08
CA GLY A 380 5.66 16.32 -25.34
C GLY A 380 6.58 16.20 -24.13
N TYR A 381 7.77 15.65 -24.34
CA TYR A 381 8.87 15.66 -23.38
C TYR A 381 9.62 17.00 -23.44
N ASN A 382 10.00 17.55 -22.29
CA ASN A 382 10.85 18.75 -22.23
C ASN A 382 12.22 18.41 -21.64
N HIS A 383 12.26 18.01 -20.37
CA HIS A 383 13.52 17.86 -19.63
C HIS A 383 13.41 16.84 -18.50
N THR A 384 14.55 16.22 -18.16
CA THR A 384 14.68 15.32 -17.00
C THR A 384 15.91 15.67 -16.20
N TRP A 385 15.77 15.63 -14.88
CA TRP A 385 16.89 15.77 -13.94
C TRP A 385 16.71 14.86 -12.74
N VAL A 386 17.77 14.70 -11.97
CA VAL A 386 17.82 13.84 -10.79
C VAL A 386 18.26 14.66 -9.59
N GLU A 387 17.54 14.53 -8.48
CA GLU A 387 17.91 15.11 -7.19
C GLU A 387 18.21 13.97 -6.20
N LYS A 388 19.40 14.02 -5.60
CA LYS A 388 19.81 13.08 -4.55
C LYS A 388 19.78 13.82 -3.23
N LEU A 389 18.62 13.78 -2.58
CA LEU A 389 18.35 14.52 -1.35
C LEU A 389 18.05 13.54 -0.22
N PRO A 390 18.53 13.79 1.01
CA PRO A 390 18.10 13.04 2.17
C PRO A 390 16.57 13.03 2.28
N GLU A 391 15.98 11.91 2.67
CA GLU A 391 14.52 11.75 2.71
C GLU A 391 13.84 12.78 3.61
N GLU A 392 14.43 13.09 4.77
CA GLU A 392 13.91 14.10 5.70
C GLU A 392 13.95 15.50 5.08
N LEU A 393 15.01 15.84 4.34
CA LEU A 393 15.10 17.13 3.65
C LEU A 393 14.02 17.24 2.56
N GLN A 394 13.79 16.18 1.78
CA GLN A 394 12.73 16.19 0.78
C GLN A 394 11.34 16.32 1.43
N LYS A 395 11.10 15.69 2.59
CA LYS A 395 9.84 15.83 3.32
C LYS A 395 9.61 17.27 3.77
N ASP A 396 10.64 17.95 4.27
CA ASP A 396 10.54 19.35 4.70
C ASP A 396 10.31 20.30 3.51
N ILE A 397 10.99 20.05 2.39
CA ILE A 397 10.76 20.75 1.12
C ILE A 397 9.30 20.57 0.68
N ASP A 398 8.82 19.33 0.63
CA ASP A 398 7.46 19.03 0.19
C ASP A 398 6.41 19.61 1.15
N ALA A 399 6.64 19.55 2.47
CA ALA A 399 5.76 20.17 3.46
C ALA A 399 5.62 21.68 3.23
N THR A 400 6.69 22.33 2.78
CA THR A 400 6.70 23.75 2.44
C THR A 400 6.01 24.01 1.10
N MET A 401 6.41 23.29 0.04
CA MET A 401 5.89 23.47 -1.32
C MET A 401 4.41 23.09 -1.47
N LEU A 402 3.92 22.18 -0.63
CA LEU A 402 2.53 21.69 -0.66
C LEU A 402 1.67 22.27 0.46
N ALA A 403 2.17 23.23 1.26
CA ALA A 403 1.45 23.79 2.40
C ALA A 403 0.07 24.38 2.03
N HIS A 404 -0.06 24.94 0.82
CA HIS A 404 -1.32 25.48 0.28
C HIS A 404 -2.22 24.41 -0.36
N ILE A 405 -1.70 23.21 -0.61
CA ILE A 405 -2.39 22.11 -1.29
C ILE A 405 -2.91 21.15 -0.23
N LYS A 406 -4.23 21.17 0.00
CA LYS A 406 -4.90 20.23 0.90
C LYS A 406 -4.91 18.84 0.29
N SER A 407 -3.88 18.04 0.54
CA SER A 407 -3.81 16.66 0.06
C SER A 407 -3.25 15.71 1.12
N ASN A 408 -4.04 14.70 1.50
CA ASN A 408 -3.58 13.58 2.33
C ASN A 408 -2.89 12.54 1.44
N LEU A 409 -1.78 12.90 0.81
CA LEU A 409 -1.08 12.01 -0.11
C LEU A 409 0.08 11.32 0.60
N SER A 410 0.07 9.98 0.57
CA SER A 410 1.21 9.18 0.96
C SER A 410 2.28 9.27 -0.13
N MET A 411 3.37 9.98 0.16
CA MET A 411 4.50 10.11 -0.74
C MET A 411 5.62 9.15 -0.32
N SER A 412 6.12 8.36 -1.27
CA SER A 412 7.32 7.53 -1.07
C SER A 412 8.56 8.42 -1.19
N TYR A 413 9.46 8.37 -0.21
CA TYR A 413 10.76 9.03 -0.24
C TYR A 413 11.84 7.93 -0.20
N ARG A 414 12.66 7.84 -1.25
CA ARG A 414 13.67 6.77 -1.39
C ARG A 414 15.09 7.30 -1.67
N GLY A 415 15.32 8.59 -1.42
CA GLY A 415 16.64 9.24 -1.49
C GLY A 415 17.10 9.67 -2.89
N VAL A 416 16.54 9.10 -3.97
CA VAL A 416 16.76 9.57 -5.35
C VAL A 416 15.43 9.93 -5.99
N PHE A 417 15.33 11.17 -6.46
CA PHE A 417 14.13 11.73 -7.06
C PHE A 417 14.40 12.07 -8.52
N ILE A 418 13.75 11.36 -9.43
CA ILE A 418 13.83 11.62 -10.87
C ILE A 418 12.64 12.47 -11.25
N TYR A 419 12.91 13.62 -11.85
CA TYR A 419 11.89 14.55 -12.32
C TYR A 419 11.82 14.51 -13.84
N ILE A 420 10.60 14.42 -14.37
CA ILE A 420 10.32 14.44 -15.80
C ILE A 420 9.33 15.56 -16.05
N GLN A 421 9.81 16.61 -16.71
CA GLN A 421 9.01 17.75 -17.14
C GLN A 421 8.39 17.45 -18.51
N MET A 422 7.08 17.57 -18.58
CA MET A 422 6.26 17.22 -19.72
C MET A 422 5.26 18.33 -20.04
N GLN A 423 4.75 18.32 -21.26
CA GLN A 423 3.62 19.15 -21.66
C GLN A 423 2.43 18.93 -20.72
N LEU A 424 1.86 20.03 -20.19
CA LEU A 424 0.61 19.98 -19.43
C LEU A 424 -0.58 19.71 -20.37
N CYS A 425 -1.41 18.74 -20.00
CA CYS A 425 -2.71 18.46 -20.65
C CYS A 425 -3.86 18.82 -19.70
N LYS A 426 -5.07 18.99 -20.25
CA LYS A 426 -6.23 19.53 -19.53
C LYS A 426 -6.88 18.52 -18.58
N TYR A 427 -7.24 17.35 -19.09
CA TYR A 427 -7.91 16.27 -18.36
C TYR A 427 -7.75 14.94 -19.09
N SER A 428 -7.99 13.82 -18.41
CA SER A 428 -7.93 12.48 -19.01
C SER A 428 -9.21 12.09 -19.76
N LEU A 429 -9.11 11.11 -20.66
CA LEU A 429 -10.28 10.52 -21.33
C LEU A 429 -11.21 9.83 -20.33
N SER A 430 -10.66 9.27 -19.26
CA SER A 430 -11.45 8.72 -18.15
C SER A 430 -12.34 9.78 -17.49
N GLU A 431 -11.78 10.95 -17.18
CA GLU A 431 -12.55 12.09 -16.64
C GLU A 431 -13.62 12.57 -17.63
N TRP A 432 -13.27 12.65 -18.91
CA TRP A 432 -14.22 13.05 -19.95
C TRP A 432 -15.39 12.05 -20.05
N LEU A 433 -15.12 10.75 -20.07
CA LEU A 433 -16.14 9.69 -20.09
C LEU A 433 -17.03 9.75 -18.85
N ALA A 434 -16.46 10.02 -17.67
CA ALA A 434 -17.22 10.17 -16.43
C ALA A 434 -18.19 11.36 -16.47
N GLY A 435 -17.83 12.46 -17.14
CA GLY A 435 -18.68 13.65 -17.31
C GLY A 435 -19.70 13.55 -18.46
N ASN A 436 -19.45 12.70 -19.47
CA ASN A 436 -20.24 12.64 -20.70
C ASN A 436 -20.99 11.31 -20.79
N LYS A 437 -22.13 11.19 -20.10
CA LYS A 437 -22.90 9.93 -19.96
C LYS A 437 -24.13 9.84 -20.87
N THR A 438 -24.17 10.59 -21.98
CA THR A 438 -25.29 10.55 -22.92
C THR A 438 -24.83 10.12 -24.30
N GLU A 439 -25.68 9.43 -25.06
CA GLU A 439 -25.38 9.05 -26.45
C GLU A 439 -25.09 10.29 -27.32
N HIS A 440 -25.84 11.38 -27.11
CA HIS A 440 -25.63 12.66 -27.79
C HIS A 440 -24.22 13.22 -27.55
N SER A 441 -23.68 13.09 -26.34
CA SER A 441 -22.31 13.53 -26.03
C SER A 441 -21.22 12.65 -26.67
N ARG A 442 -21.57 11.43 -27.11
CA ARG A 442 -20.65 10.40 -27.63
C ARG A 442 -20.96 9.99 -29.07
N SER A 443 -21.20 10.97 -29.95
CA SER A 443 -21.45 10.69 -31.37
C SER A 443 -20.32 9.86 -32.00
N ILE A 444 -20.67 8.78 -32.71
CA ILE A 444 -19.70 7.86 -33.32
C ILE A 444 -18.66 8.55 -34.21
N PRO A 445 -19.00 9.53 -35.09
CA PRO A 445 -17.99 10.20 -35.91
C PRO A 445 -16.91 10.90 -35.10
N LYS A 446 -17.29 11.52 -33.98
CA LYS A 446 -16.37 12.17 -33.05
C LYS A 446 -15.50 11.15 -32.33
N MET A 447 -16.10 10.08 -31.79
CA MET A 447 -15.38 9.01 -31.10
C MET A 447 -14.37 8.33 -32.02
N ARG A 448 -14.76 8.09 -33.29
CA ARG A 448 -13.89 7.55 -34.35
C ARG A 448 -12.70 8.46 -34.64
N THR A 449 -12.92 9.78 -34.75
CA THR A 449 -11.84 10.75 -34.98
C THR A 449 -10.82 10.73 -33.84
N TRP A 450 -11.31 10.72 -32.61
CA TRP A 450 -10.46 10.60 -31.41
C TRP A 450 -9.72 9.27 -31.36
N PHE A 451 -10.40 8.17 -31.65
CA PHE A 451 -9.80 6.85 -31.70
C PHE A 451 -8.69 6.76 -32.77
N LYS A 452 -8.89 7.36 -33.95
CA LYS A 452 -7.85 7.45 -35.00
C LYS A 452 -6.56 8.13 -34.50
N GLN A 453 -6.67 9.19 -33.70
CA GLN A 453 -5.51 9.85 -33.09
C GLN A 453 -4.75 8.91 -32.13
N VAL A 454 -5.49 8.15 -31.32
CA VAL A 454 -4.91 7.16 -30.40
C VAL A 454 -4.20 6.05 -31.19
N VAL A 455 -4.85 5.49 -32.21
CA VAL A 455 -4.27 4.44 -33.07
C VAL A 455 -3.01 4.95 -33.77
N SER A 456 -3.01 6.19 -34.27
CA SER A 456 -1.83 6.83 -34.87
C SER A 456 -0.66 6.93 -33.90
N ALA A 457 -0.91 7.29 -32.64
CA ALA A 457 0.13 7.34 -31.61
C ALA A 457 0.67 5.95 -31.25
N VAL A 458 -0.20 4.93 -31.16
CA VAL A 458 0.23 3.54 -30.91
C VAL A 458 0.99 2.98 -32.10
N ALA A 459 0.58 3.30 -33.34
CA ALA A 459 1.31 2.91 -34.56
C ALA A 459 2.75 3.43 -34.54
N TYR A 460 2.94 4.70 -34.15
CA TYR A 460 4.26 5.29 -34.00
C TYR A 460 5.12 4.55 -32.96
N ILE A 461 4.55 4.20 -31.80
CA ILE A 461 5.24 3.40 -30.76
C ILE A 461 5.63 2.02 -31.31
N HIS A 462 4.71 1.34 -31.99
CA HIS A 462 4.96 0.01 -32.56
C HIS A 462 6.04 0.04 -33.66
N ASN A 463 6.11 1.11 -34.46
CA ASN A 463 7.15 1.31 -35.48
C ASN A 463 8.55 1.50 -34.88
N LEU A 464 8.64 1.95 -33.63
CA LEU A 464 9.88 2.00 -32.85
C LEU A 464 10.20 0.67 -32.16
N ASN A 465 9.47 -0.41 -32.49
CA ASN A 465 9.57 -1.73 -31.85
C ASN A 465 9.25 -1.73 -30.34
N LEU A 466 8.43 -0.78 -29.91
CA LEU A 466 7.99 -0.63 -28.54
C LEU A 466 6.52 -1.07 -28.41
N ILE A 467 6.10 -1.44 -27.20
CA ILE A 467 4.72 -1.83 -26.86
C ILE A 467 4.29 -0.94 -25.69
N HIS A 468 3.05 -0.41 -25.72
CA HIS A 468 2.57 0.49 -24.68
C HIS A 468 2.22 -0.25 -23.38
N ARG A 469 1.50 -1.39 -23.46
CA ARG A 469 1.18 -2.32 -22.36
C ARG A 469 0.24 -1.84 -21.26
N ASP A 470 0.14 -0.54 -21.02
CA ASP A 470 -0.78 0.07 -20.04
C ASP A 470 -1.72 1.10 -20.70
N LEU A 471 -2.28 0.74 -21.86
CA LEU A 471 -3.30 1.56 -22.50
C LEU A 471 -4.59 1.53 -21.67
N LYS A 472 -5.09 2.70 -21.31
CA LYS A 472 -6.37 2.88 -20.61
C LYS A 472 -6.84 4.32 -20.75
N PRO A 473 -8.13 4.62 -20.57
CA PRO A 473 -8.64 5.99 -20.68
C PRO A 473 -7.97 7.00 -19.73
N SER A 474 -7.41 6.58 -18.59
CA SER A 474 -6.68 7.51 -17.70
C SER A 474 -5.29 7.89 -18.23
N ASN A 475 -4.74 7.13 -19.19
CA ASN A 475 -3.43 7.36 -19.82
C ASN A 475 -3.58 8.04 -21.21
N ILE A 476 -4.79 8.44 -21.57
CA ILE A 476 -5.10 9.18 -22.80
C ILE A 476 -5.58 10.56 -22.36
N LEU A 477 -4.84 11.62 -22.70
CA LEU A 477 -5.08 12.98 -22.21
C LEU A 477 -5.54 13.91 -23.32
N PHE A 478 -6.34 14.91 -22.98
CA PHE A 478 -6.69 16.01 -23.88
C PHE A 478 -5.68 17.14 -23.74
N SER A 479 -4.92 17.43 -24.79
CA SER A 479 -4.13 18.67 -24.85
C SER A 479 -5.03 19.88 -25.11
N ASP A 480 -6.00 19.70 -26.01
CA ASP A 480 -7.06 20.65 -26.34
C ASP A 480 -8.40 19.93 -26.52
N LYS A 481 -9.46 20.66 -26.87
CA LYS A 481 -10.85 20.15 -26.93
C LYS A 481 -11.01 18.85 -27.73
N ASP A 482 -10.24 18.70 -28.80
CA ASP A 482 -10.35 17.56 -29.73
C ASP A 482 -8.98 16.93 -30.08
N THR A 483 -7.95 17.17 -29.26
CA THR A 483 -6.58 16.67 -29.51
C THR A 483 -6.12 15.77 -28.37
N LEU A 484 -6.04 14.47 -28.65
CA LEU A 484 -5.64 13.43 -27.72
C LEU A 484 -4.14 13.15 -27.76
N LYS A 485 -3.57 12.88 -26.59
CA LYS A 485 -2.16 12.53 -26.40
C LYS A 485 -2.03 11.36 -25.44
N LEU A 486 -1.19 10.38 -25.79
CA LEU A 486 -0.80 9.29 -24.92
C LEU A 486 0.23 9.77 -23.90
N CYS A 487 0.03 9.37 -22.64
CA CYS A 487 0.99 9.55 -21.55
C CYS A 487 1.26 8.23 -20.84
N ASP A 488 2.25 8.24 -19.93
CA ASP A 488 2.56 7.11 -19.04
C ASP A 488 2.80 5.81 -19.81
N LEU A 489 3.87 5.85 -20.61
CA LEU A 489 4.36 4.71 -21.39
C LEU A 489 4.94 3.72 -20.38
N GLY A 490 4.16 2.72 -19.99
CA GLY A 490 4.50 1.73 -18.99
C GLY A 490 5.71 0.88 -19.38
N ILE A 491 6.91 1.45 -19.29
CA ILE A 491 8.25 0.93 -19.64
C ILE A 491 8.20 -0.08 -20.79
N ALA A 492 8.15 0.47 -22.01
CA ALA A 492 8.33 -0.28 -23.24
C ALA A 492 9.66 -1.05 -23.20
N THR A 493 9.60 -2.39 -23.25
CA THR A 493 10.79 -3.24 -23.34
C THR A 493 11.19 -3.32 -24.82
N GLU A 494 12.47 -3.09 -25.12
CA GLU A 494 13.01 -3.28 -26.47
C GLU A 494 12.83 -4.74 -26.91
N ARG A 495 12.44 -4.94 -28.18
CA ARG A 495 12.63 -6.22 -28.86
C ARG A 495 14.14 -6.48 -28.96
N SER A 496 14.65 -7.51 -28.31
CA SER A 496 15.90 -8.13 -28.77
C SER A 496 15.63 -8.72 -30.16
N VAL A 497 16.40 -8.29 -31.15
CA VAL A 497 16.35 -8.79 -32.51
C VAL A 497 16.92 -10.20 -32.53
N ASP A 498 16.08 -11.18 -32.21
CA ASP A 498 16.09 -12.54 -32.76
C ASP A 498 14.90 -13.30 -32.17
N ASP A 499 14.05 -13.85 -33.04
CA ASP A 499 12.90 -14.71 -32.76
C ASP A 499 12.02 -14.39 -31.53
N GLY A 500 10.99 -13.56 -31.77
CA GLY A 500 9.64 -13.76 -31.23
C GLY A 500 9.40 -13.73 -29.73
N THR A 501 10.39 -13.43 -28.88
CA THR A 501 10.29 -13.72 -27.44
C THR A 501 10.55 -12.49 -26.56
N VAL A 502 9.71 -12.31 -25.54
CA VAL A 502 9.93 -11.33 -24.45
C VAL A 502 9.37 -11.89 -23.15
N THR A 503 10.23 -12.04 -22.14
CA THR A 503 9.84 -12.35 -20.75
C THR A 503 9.46 -11.06 -20.01
N ALA A 504 8.24 -10.96 -19.49
CA ALA A 504 7.81 -9.83 -18.65
C ALA A 504 6.88 -10.28 -17.50
N LEU A 505 7.19 -9.84 -16.27
CA LEU A 505 6.37 -10.09 -15.07
C LEU A 505 5.05 -9.28 -15.11
N PRO A 506 3.92 -9.83 -14.59
CA PRO A 506 2.65 -9.10 -14.53
C PRO A 506 2.70 -7.96 -13.50
N ARG A 507 2.17 -6.78 -13.86
CA ARG A 507 2.01 -5.64 -12.93
C ARG A 507 0.70 -5.77 -12.13
N THR A 508 0.82 -5.87 -10.82
CA THR A 508 -0.27 -6.09 -9.86
C THR A 508 -0.90 -4.76 -9.39
N ASN A 509 -1.74 -4.14 -10.22
CA ASN A 509 -2.70 -3.12 -9.76
C ASN A 509 -4.10 -3.52 -10.18
N ILE A 510 -5.02 -3.62 -9.22
CA ILE A 510 -6.39 -4.16 -9.37
C ILE A 510 -7.21 -3.37 -10.41
N GLY A 511 -6.92 -2.07 -10.61
CA GLY A 511 -7.55 -1.24 -11.65
C GLY A 511 -7.00 -1.43 -13.08
N THR A 512 -5.78 -1.96 -13.22
CA THR A 512 -5.09 -2.15 -14.51
C THR A 512 -5.57 -3.41 -15.25
N ILE A 513 -6.10 -4.39 -14.51
CA ILE A 513 -6.59 -5.67 -15.05
C ILE A 513 -7.76 -5.44 -16.02
N LEU A 514 -8.60 -4.42 -15.79
CA LEU A 514 -9.84 -4.23 -16.55
C LEU A 514 -9.64 -4.05 -18.07
N TYR A 515 -8.50 -3.55 -18.54
CA TYR A 515 -8.23 -3.33 -19.96
C TYR A 515 -7.25 -4.35 -20.57
N MET A 516 -6.73 -5.29 -19.77
CA MET A 516 -5.77 -6.28 -20.23
C MET A 516 -6.38 -7.26 -21.22
N SER A 517 -5.61 -7.64 -22.23
CA SER A 517 -5.99 -8.67 -23.20
C SER A 517 -5.98 -10.08 -22.57
N PRO A 518 -6.62 -11.10 -23.19
CA PRO A 518 -6.66 -12.46 -22.64
C PRO A 518 -5.27 -13.06 -22.42
N GLU A 519 -4.33 -12.81 -23.33
CA GLU A 519 -2.94 -13.28 -23.21
C GLU A 519 -2.16 -12.55 -22.12
N GLN A 520 -2.46 -11.26 -21.84
CA GLN A 520 -1.87 -10.54 -20.69
C GLN A 520 -2.33 -11.09 -19.32
N MET A 521 -3.47 -11.79 -19.28
CA MET A 521 -3.97 -12.43 -18.05
C MET A 521 -3.28 -13.76 -17.74
N ARG A 522 -2.52 -14.30 -18.70
CA ARG A 522 -1.79 -15.57 -18.58
C ARG A 522 -0.31 -15.26 -18.32
N PRO A 523 0.44 -16.18 -17.67
CA PRO A 523 1.88 -16.04 -17.48
C PRO A 523 2.70 -16.26 -18.78
N GLU A 524 2.05 -16.25 -19.95
CA GLU A 524 2.66 -16.50 -21.26
C GLU A 524 3.19 -15.21 -21.89
N GLU A 525 4.12 -15.34 -22.84
CA GLU A 525 4.68 -14.20 -23.56
C GLU A 525 3.64 -13.54 -24.49
N TYR A 526 3.69 -12.22 -24.62
CA TYR A 526 2.74 -11.44 -25.42
C TYR A 526 3.44 -10.32 -26.21
N GLY A 527 2.83 -9.93 -27.34
CA GLY A 527 3.39 -8.98 -28.31
C GLY A 527 2.59 -7.70 -28.47
N SER A 528 2.90 -6.90 -29.50
CA SER A 528 2.23 -5.61 -29.78
C SER A 528 0.71 -5.75 -30.04
N LYS A 529 0.25 -6.95 -30.39
CA LYS A 529 -1.17 -7.30 -30.60
C LYS A 529 -2.02 -7.19 -29.33
N THR A 530 -1.38 -7.17 -28.16
CA THR A 530 -2.02 -6.85 -26.89
C THR A 530 -2.64 -5.45 -26.89
N ASP A 531 -1.88 -4.43 -27.34
CA ASP A 531 -2.38 -3.05 -27.40
C ASP A 531 -3.61 -2.95 -28.31
N ILE A 532 -3.67 -3.78 -29.36
CA ILE A 532 -4.79 -3.83 -30.32
C ILE A 532 -6.08 -4.30 -29.66
N PHE A 533 -6.01 -5.33 -28.82
CA PHE A 533 -7.18 -5.79 -28.05
C PHE A 533 -7.67 -4.71 -27.10
N THR A 534 -6.74 -4.06 -26.39
CA THR A 534 -7.06 -2.97 -25.47
C THR A 534 -7.68 -1.77 -26.20
N LEU A 535 -7.20 -1.45 -27.41
CA LEU A 535 -7.82 -0.45 -28.28
C LEU A 535 -9.27 -0.82 -28.64
N GLY A 536 -9.55 -2.11 -28.90
CA GLY A 536 -10.93 -2.60 -29.09
C GLY A 536 -11.84 -2.31 -27.88
N LEU A 537 -11.36 -2.58 -26.67
CA LEU A 537 -12.11 -2.27 -25.44
C LEU A 537 -12.33 -0.75 -25.28
N ILE A 538 -11.29 0.07 -25.52
CA ILE A 538 -11.38 1.53 -25.44
C ILE A 538 -12.41 2.07 -26.45
N LEU A 539 -12.41 1.57 -27.69
CA LEU A 539 -13.39 1.96 -28.70
C LEU A 539 -14.82 1.59 -28.27
N SER A 540 -15.00 0.40 -27.69
CA SER A 540 -16.31 -0.01 -27.18
C SER A 540 -16.82 0.95 -26.08
N GLU A 541 -15.94 1.40 -25.17
CA GLU A 541 -16.28 2.34 -24.09
C GLU A 541 -16.49 3.78 -24.58
N LEU A 542 -15.77 4.19 -25.63
CA LEU A 542 -16.01 5.48 -26.29
C LEU A 542 -17.41 5.53 -26.91
N CYS A 543 -17.87 4.44 -27.53
CA CYS A 543 -19.13 4.40 -28.26
C CYS A 543 -20.34 4.03 -27.41
N VAL A 544 -20.15 3.32 -26.29
CA VAL A 544 -21.24 2.87 -25.41
C VAL A 544 -21.13 3.51 -24.04
N VAL A 545 -22.24 4.09 -23.56
CA VAL A 545 -22.33 4.56 -22.17
C VAL A 545 -22.54 3.35 -21.25
N MET A 546 -21.48 2.91 -20.57
CA MET A 546 -21.51 1.76 -19.65
C MET A 546 -21.54 2.22 -18.18
N LYS A 547 -22.31 1.53 -17.33
CA LYS A 547 -22.17 1.62 -15.86
C LYS A 547 -20.96 0.80 -15.39
N SER A 548 -20.41 1.09 -14.20
CA SER A 548 -19.17 0.44 -13.72
C SER A 548 -19.24 -1.09 -13.65
N GLU A 549 -20.34 -1.66 -13.11
CA GLU A 549 -20.53 -3.11 -13.03
C GLU A 549 -20.72 -3.74 -14.42
N GLU A 550 -21.43 -3.04 -15.30
CA GLU A 550 -21.74 -3.49 -16.65
C GLU A 550 -20.50 -3.52 -17.55
N ARG A 551 -19.63 -2.51 -17.43
CA ARG A 551 -18.36 -2.42 -18.18
C ARG A 551 -17.49 -3.65 -17.94
N SER A 552 -17.40 -4.11 -16.69
CA SER A 552 -16.64 -5.33 -16.35
C SER A 552 -17.21 -6.56 -17.02
N THR A 553 -18.54 -6.71 -17.08
CA THR A 553 -19.20 -7.82 -17.77
C THR A 553 -18.91 -7.80 -19.26
N ILE A 554 -19.11 -6.66 -19.93
CA ILE A 554 -18.89 -6.52 -21.38
C ILE A 554 -17.43 -6.83 -21.74
N PHE A 555 -16.47 -6.31 -20.96
CA PHE A 555 -15.06 -6.56 -21.24
C PHE A 555 -14.67 -8.02 -20.98
N ASN A 556 -15.27 -8.68 -20.00
CA ASN A 556 -15.08 -10.11 -19.77
C ASN A 556 -15.72 -10.97 -20.88
N ASP A 557 -16.84 -10.53 -21.45
CA ASP A 557 -17.45 -11.19 -22.60
C ASP A 557 -16.54 -11.13 -23.83
N TYR A 558 -15.96 -9.97 -24.15
CA TYR A 558 -14.94 -9.88 -25.21
C TYR A 558 -13.73 -10.77 -24.94
N ARG A 559 -13.26 -10.88 -23.69
CA ARG A 559 -12.17 -11.82 -23.32
C ARG A 559 -12.56 -13.30 -23.45
N ALA A 560 -13.85 -13.61 -23.37
CA ALA A 560 -14.39 -14.94 -23.58
C ALA A 560 -14.74 -15.21 -25.06
N GLY A 561 -14.46 -14.26 -25.97
CA GLY A 561 -14.80 -14.36 -27.39
C GLY A 561 -16.29 -14.20 -27.68
N LYS A 562 -17.05 -13.64 -26.75
CA LYS A 562 -18.48 -13.35 -26.93
C LYS A 562 -18.67 -11.95 -27.50
N GLN A 563 -19.59 -11.83 -28.44
CA GLN A 563 -19.99 -10.56 -29.02
C GLN A 563 -20.92 -9.79 -28.06
N SER A 564 -20.94 -8.47 -28.19
CA SER A 564 -21.85 -7.60 -27.43
C SER A 564 -22.77 -6.83 -28.37
N ASP A 565 -24.07 -6.98 -28.18
CA ASP A 565 -25.09 -6.22 -28.93
C ASP A 565 -25.29 -4.79 -28.42
N ARG A 566 -24.46 -4.34 -27.46
CA ARG A 566 -24.54 -2.98 -26.92
C ARG A 566 -24.09 -1.91 -27.91
N ILE A 567 -23.28 -2.28 -28.91
CA ILE A 567 -22.87 -1.38 -29.99
C ILE A 567 -23.90 -1.50 -31.11
N THR A 568 -24.75 -0.48 -31.25
CA THR A 568 -25.83 -0.47 -32.25
C THR A 568 -25.35 -0.21 -33.67
N ASP A 569 -24.25 0.52 -33.84
CA ASP A 569 -23.63 0.75 -35.16
C ASP A 569 -22.87 -0.48 -35.63
N CYS A 570 -23.34 -1.08 -36.73
CA CYS A 570 -22.79 -2.32 -37.26
C CYS A 570 -21.30 -2.21 -37.60
N ARG A 571 -20.87 -1.10 -38.19
CA ARG A 571 -19.48 -0.90 -38.61
C ARG A 571 -18.55 -0.77 -37.40
N THR A 572 -18.96 -0.04 -36.38
CA THR A 572 -18.22 0.06 -35.11
C THR A 572 -18.14 -1.30 -34.43
N ARG A 573 -19.26 -2.06 -34.39
CA ARG A 573 -19.29 -3.39 -33.77
C ARG A 573 -18.36 -4.36 -34.48
N GLU A 574 -18.45 -4.48 -35.80
CA GLU A 574 -17.58 -5.33 -36.61
C GLU A 574 -16.10 -4.97 -36.43
N PHE A 575 -15.80 -3.67 -36.35
CA PHE A 575 -14.43 -3.21 -36.12
C PHE A 575 -13.94 -3.55 -34.70
N VAL A 576 -14.75 -3.35 -33.66
CA VAL A 576 -14.38 -3.76 -32.29
C VAL A 576 -14.13 -5.27 -32.22
N GLU A 577 -14.99 -6.07 -32.84
CA GLU A 577 -14.85 -7.54 -32.88
C GLU A 577 -13.57 -7.98 -33.61
N LEU A 578 -13.17 -7.28 -34.68
CA LEU A 578 -11.89 -7.49 -35.35
C LEU A 578 -10.69 -7.21 -34.42
N LEU A 579 -10.78 -6.17 -33.59
CA LEU A 579 -9.72 -5.81 -32.65
C LEU A 579 -9.65 -6.76 -31.43
N THR A 580 -10.80 -7.30 -31.01
CA THR A 580 -10.91 -8.16 -29.82
C THR A 580 -10.88 -9.66 -30.11
N GLN A 581 -10.31 -10.08 -31.25
CA GLN A 581 -10.13 -11.51 -31.54
C GLN A 581 -9.29 -12.22 -30.47
N LEU A 582 -9.63 -13.45 -30.11
CA LEU A 582 -8.91 -14.21 -29.08
C LEU A 582 -7.49 -14.56 -29.52
N ASP A 583 -7.32 -14.97 -30.79
CA ASP A 583 -6.00 -15.19 -31.38
C ASP A 583 -5.33 -13.84 -31.71
N PRO A 584 -4.19 -13.49 -31.09
CA PRO A 584 -3.50 -12.24 -31.37
C PRO A 584 -3.05 -12.09 -32.83
N LYS A 585 -2.80 -13.21 -33.55
CA LYS A 585 -2.40 -13.16 -34.97
C LYS A 585 -3.53 -12.73 -35.89
N SER A 586 -4.77 -12.97 -35.47
CA SER A 586 -5.99 -12.61 -36.22
C SER A 586 -6.38 -11.14 -36.07
N ARG A 587 -5.79 -10.40 -35.11
CA ARG A 587 -6.00 -8.96 -34.95
C ARG A 587 -5.18 -8.19 -36.00
N PRO A 588 -5.60 -7.01 -36.48
CA PRO A 588 -4.80 -6.18 -37.40
C PRO A 588 -3.60 -5.54 -36.69
N THR A 589 -2.69 -4.95 -37.45
CA THR A 589 -1.67 -4.01 -36.99
C THR A 589 -2.26 -2.60 -36.93
N CYS A 590 -1.61 -1.68 -36.19
CA CYS A 590 -2.09 -0.29 -36.15
C CYS A 590 -2.09 0.36 -37.54
N GLN A 591 -1.17 -0.01 -38.44
CA GLN A 591 -1.14 0.50 -39.81
C GLN A 591 -2.36 -0.01 -40.60
N GLU A 592 -2.63 -1.31 -40.56
CA GLU A 592 -3.83 -1.89 -41.17
C GLU A 592 -5.13 -1.30 -40.60
N MET A 593 -5.15 -0.94 -39.31
CA MET A 593 -6.28 -0.22 -38.71
C MET A 593 -6.46 1.18 -39.28
N LEU A 594 -5.38 1.94 -39.47
CA LEU A 594 -5.43 3.29 -40.04
C LEU A 594 -5.88 3.28 -41.51
N ASP A 595 -5.53 2.23 -42.25
CA ASP A 595 -5.91 2.02 -43.64
C ASP A 595 -7.32 1.39 -43.80
N HIS A 596 -7.90 0.88 -42.71
CA HIS A 596 -9.22 0.26 -42.72
C HIS A 596 -10.33 1.30 -42.96
N LEU A 597 -11.35 0.95 -43.77
CA LEU A 597 -12.49 1.81 -44.13
C LEU A 597 -13.23 2.43 -42.95
N TYR A 598 -13.16 1.81 -41.76
CA TYR A 598 -13.74 2.37 -40.55
C TYR A 598 -13.01 3.62 -40.04
N LEU A 599 -11.67 3.69 -40.18
CA LEU A 599 -10.87 4.84 -39.76
C LEU A 599 -10.42 5.74 -40.92
N ALA A 600 -10.57 5.28 -42.16
CA ALA A 600 -10.25 6.03 -43.38
C ALA A 600 -10.85 7.44 -43.36
#